data_AF-A0A2N2MTK7-F1
#
_entry.id   AF-A0A2N2MTK7-F1
#
_cell.length_a   1.000
_cell.length_b   1.000
_cell.length_c   1.000
_cell.angle_alpha   90.00
_cell.angle_beta   90.00
_cell.angle_gamma   90.00
#
_symmetry.space_group_name_H-M   'P 1'
#
loop_
_entity.id
_entity.type
_entity.pdbx_description
1 polymer ?
#
loop_
_entity_poly.entity_id
_entity_poly.type
_entity_poly.pdbx_seq_one_letter_code
_entity_poly.pdbx_strand_id
1 'polypeptide(L)'
;MEADSFRIAKVFSNGGDIHFRLPYFQREYAWKEENWLTLLEDITDLYDGYQVNENIEHFMGSLVVVQEGMIHGTVPVFKLVDGQQRLITISL
;
A
#
# COMPACT_ATOMS: atom_id res chain seq x y z
N MET A 1 -13.52 4.02 14.53
CA MET A 1 -12.45 3.74 13.55
C MET A 1 -13.11 3.04 12.39
N GLU A 2 -12.98 3.59 11.19
CA GLU A 2 -13.53 3.01 9.96
C GLU A 2 -12.40 2.27 9.23
N ALA A 3 -12.71 1.15 8.60
CA ALA A 3 -11.73 0.31 7.94
C ALA A 3 -12.33 -0.22 6.64
N ASP A 4 -11.65 0.07 5.54
CA ASP A 4 -12.02 -0.36 4.20
C ASP A 4 -10.91 -1.24 3.60
N SER A 5 -11.31 -2.29 2.89
CA SER A 5 -10.38 -3.13 2.14
C SER A 5 -10.18 -2.58 0.73
N PHE A 6 -8.94 -2.32 0.36
CA PHE A 6 -8.59 -1.88 -0.99
C PHE A 6 -7.65 -2.88 -1.66
N ARG A 7 -7.85 -3.12 -2.95
CA ARG A 7 -6.83 -3.76 -3.79
C ARG A 7 -5.65 -2.81 -3.95
N ILE A 8 -4.44 -3.34 -3.94
CA ILE A 8 -3.23 -2.52 -4.07
C ILE A 8 -3.21 -1.70 -5.37
N ALA A 9 -3.80 -2.24 -6.45
CA ALA A 9 -3.94 -1.52 -7.71
C ALA A 9 -4.74 -0.21 -7.59
N LYS A 10 -5.69 -0.13 -6.65
CA LYS A 10 -6.46 1.10 -6.37
C LYS A 10 -5.67 2.09 -5.53
N VAL A 11 -4.75 1.62 -4.69
CA VAL A 11 -3.83 2.46 -3.90
C VAL A 11 -2.86 3.21 -4.83
N PHE A 12 -2.44 2.57 -5.93
CA PHE A 12 -1.49 3.12 -6.92
C PHE A 12 -2.11 3.41 -8.29
N SER A 13 -3.43 3.56 -8.39
CA SER A 13 -4.11 3.76 -9.67
C SER A 13 -3.66 5.08 -10.33
N ASN A 14 -3.19 4.99 -11.57
CA ASN A 14 -2.88 6.15 -12.40
C ASN A 14 -4.17 6.96 -12.66
N GLY A 15 -4.29 8.11 -12.00
CA GLY A 15 -5.50 8.96 -12.06
C GLY A 15 -5.82 9.68 -10.76
N GLY A 16 -5.21 9.26 -9.65
CA GLY A 16 -5.32 9.96 -8.37
C GLY A 16 -6.63 9.69 -7.64
N ASP A 17 -7.19 8.48 -7.69
CA ASP A 17 -8.38 8.13 -6.90
C ASP A 17 -8.16 8.39 -5.40
N ILE A 18 -6.91 8.22 -4.93
CA ILE A 18 -6.48 8.43 -3.55
C ILE A 18 -5.05 8.99 -3.56
N HIS A 19 -4.78 10.01 -2.75
CA HIS A 19 -3.43 10.53 -2.55
C HIS A 19 -2.93 10.25 -1.13
N PHE A 20 -1.81 9.55 -1.03
CA PHE A 20 -1.13 9.33 0.25
C PHE A 20 -0.01 10.35 0.46
N ARG A 21 0.00 11.01 1.62
CA ARG A 21 1.04 11.95 2.03
C ARG A 21 1.90 11.33 3.12
N LEU A 22 3.20 11.24 2.86
CA LEU A 22 4.20 10.83 3.84
C LEU A 22 4.50 12.04 4.76
N PRO A 23 4.35 11.94 6.09
CA PRO A 23 4.75 13.02 7.00
C PRO A 23 6.25 13.35 6.94
N TYR A 24 6.60 14.58 7.34
CA TYR A 24 8.01 15.02 7.38
C TYR A 24 8.85 14.28 8.43
N PHE A 25 8.24 13.86 9.53
CA PHE A 25 8.88 13.20 10.67
C PHE A 25 8.69 11.68 10.62
N GLN A 26 8.94 11.07 9.45
CA GLN A 26 8.98 9.61 9.33
C GLN A 26 10.28 9.03 9.85
N ARG A 27 10.22 7.78 10.29
CA ARG A 27 11.42 6.99 10.52
C ARG A 27 12.10 6.73 9.18
N GLU A 28 13.42 6.63 9.21
CA GLU A 28 14.19 6.23 8.05
C GLU A 28 13.70 4.88 7.50
N TYR A 29 13.90 4.66 6.20
CA TYR A 29 13.63 3.37 5.60
C TYR A 29 14.52 2.32 6.26
N ALA A 30 13.91 1.32 6.91
CA ALA A 30 14.59 0.39 7.80
C ALA A 30 14.44 -1.07 7.36
N TRP A 31 13.63 -1.33 6.33
CA TRP A 31 13.54 -2.66 5.73
C TRP A 31 14.87 -3.05 5.11
N LYS A 32 15.27 -4.29 5.37
CA LYS A 32 16.46 -4.92 4.82
C LYS A 32 16.07 -5.93 3.75
N GLU A 33 17.07 -6.53 3.12
CA GLU A 33 16.91 -7.56 2.10
C GLU A 33 15.93 -8.66 2.50
N GLU A 34 16.03 -9.17 3.74
CA GLU A 34 15.10 -10.19 4.28
C GLU A 34 13.64 -9.75 4.18
N ASN A 35 13.34 -8.48 4.44
CA ASN A 35 11.97 -7.96 4.35
C ASN A 35 11.50 -7.83 2.90
N TRP A 36 12.40 -7.48 1.99
CA TRP A 36 12.08 -7.37 0.56
C TRP A 36 11.85 -8.74 -0.05
N LEU A 37 12.65 -9.73 0.35
CA LEU A 37 12.51 -11.12 -0.07
C LEU A 37 11.17 -11.68 0.36
N THR A 38 10.77 -11.50 1.63
CA THR A 38 9.43 -11.92 2.08
C THR A 38 8.32 -11.27 1.26
N LEU A 39 8.37 -9.96 1.03
CA LEU A 39 7.36 -9.28 0.22
C LEU A 39 7.33 -9.82 -1.23
N LEU A 40 8.49 -10.09 -1.81
CA LEU A 40 8.60 -10.59 -3.18
C LEU A 40 8.11 -12.03 -3.29
N GLU A 41 8.40 -12.88 -2.31
CA GLU A 41 7.90 -14.25 -2.21
C GLU A 41 6.37 -14.24 -2.14
N ASP A 42 5.78 -13.44 -1.25
CA ASP A 42 4.33 -13.29 -1.13
C ASP A 42 3.66 -12.87 -2.46
N ILE A 43 4.28 -11.95 -3.20
CA ILE A 43 3.81 -11.50 -4.52
C ILE A 43 3.97 -12.60 -5.58
N THR A 44 5.06 -13.36 -5.53
CA THR A 44 5.35 -14.44 -6.49
C THR A 44 4.36 -15.59 -6.29
N ASP A 45 4.09 -15.98 -5.05
CA ASP A 45 3.11 -17.01 -4.70
C ASP A 45 1.71 -16.63 -5.21
N LEU A 46 1.33 -15.36 -5.06
CA LEU A 46 0.08 -14.83 -5.64
C LEU A 46 0.05 -14.92 -7.16
N TYR A 47 1.15 -14.56 -7.81
CA TYR A 47 1.26 -14.60 -9.26
C TYR A 47 1.14 -16.03 -9.77
N ASP A 48 1.82 -16.99 -9.15
CA ASP A 48 1.80 -18.40 -9.54
C ASP A 48 0.41 -19.03 -9.35
N GLY A 49 -0.25 -18.76 -8.22
CA GLY A 49 -1.64 -19.16 -8.00
C GLY A 49 -2.59 -18.57 -9.04
N TYR A 50 -2.40 -17.31 -9.41
CA TYR A 50 -3.19 -16.68 -10.48
C TYR A 50 -2.98 -17.36 -11.85
N GLN A 51 -1.75 -17.78 -12.20
CA GLN A 51 -1.48 -18.46 -13.47
C GLN A 51 -2.23 -19.80 -13.62
N VAL A 52 -2.50 -20.50 -12.51
CA VAL A 52 -3.25 -21.76 -12.49
C VAL A 52 -4.76 -21.56 -12.27
N ASN A 53 -5.25 -20.32 -12.38
CA ASN A 53 -6.64 -19.92 -12.13
C ASN A 53 -7.13 -20.26 -10.71
N GLU A 54 -6.24 -20.28 -9.72
CA GLU A 54 -6.66 -20.32 -8.32
C GLU A 54 -7.19 -18.94 -7.90
N ASN A 55 -8.28 -18.94 -7.13
CA ASN A 55 -8.78 -17.73 -6.51
C ASN A 55 -7.99 -17.45 -5.23
N ILE A 56 -6.79 -16.90 -5.40
CA ILE A 56 -5.86 -16.57 -4.32
C ILE A 56 -5.87 -15.07 -4.02
N GLU A 57 -5.88 -14.72 -2.73
CA GLU A 57 -5.73 -13.36 -2.24
C GLU A 57 -4.73 -13.35 -1.08
N HIS A 58 -3.92 -12.29 -0.98
CA HIS A 58 -2.97 -12.12 0.11
C HIS A 58 -3.24 -10.81 0.83
N PHE A 59 -3.31 -10.87 2.15
CA PHE A 59 -3.47 -9.69 2.99
C PHE A 59 -2.11 -9.05 3.26
N MET A 60 -1.76 -8.01 2.51
CA MET A 60 -0.50 -7.27 2.69
C MET A 60 -0.47 -6.39 3.96
N GLY A 61 -1.51 -6.49 4.79
CA GLY A 61 -1.68 -5.79 6.05
C GLY A 61 -2.27 -4.38 5.94
N SER A 62 -2.51 -3.76 7.10
CA SER A 62 -3.25 -2.49 7.18
C SER A 62 -2.36 -1.26 6.97
N LEU A 63 -2.91 -0.23 6.32
CA LEU A 63 -2.37 1.14 6.32
C LEU A 63 -3.18 1.96 7.32
N VAL A 64 -2.50 2.63 8.26
CA VAL A 64 -3.16 3.54 9.19
C VAL A 64 -2.98 4.96 8.66
N VAL A 65 -4.08 5.66 8.46
CA VAL A 65 -4.09 6.99 7.85
C VAL A 65 -5.01 7.97 8.56
N VAL A 66 -4.77 9.25 8.32
CA VAL A 66 -5.65 10.36 8.71
C VAL A 66 -6.03 11.13 7.46
N GLN A 67 -7.33 11.32 7.22
CA GLN A 67 -7.81 12.14 6.11
C GLN A 67 -7.46 13.62 6.38
N GLU A 68 -6.76 14.25 5.43
CA GLU A 68 -6.32 15.66 5.55
C GLU A 68 -7.08 16.62 4.63
N GLY A 69 -7.95 16.11 3.76
CA GLY A 69 -8.79 16.92 2.87
C GLY A 69 -8.92 16.31 1.48
N MET A 70 -9.06 17.18 0.48
CA MET A 70 -9.21 16.80 -0.92
C MET A 70 -8.36 17.69 -1.83
N ILE A 71 -7.81 17.12 -2.91
CA ILE A 71 -7.18 17.83 -4.02
C ILE A 71 -8.27 18.15 -5.05
N HIS A 72 -8.33 19.41 -5.49
CA HIS A 72 -9.33 19.92 -6.44
C HIS A 72 -10.79 19.62 -6.07
N GLY A 73 -11.08 19.32 -4.80
CA GLY A 73 -12.41 18.98 -4.30
C GLY A 73 -12.92 17.59 -4.71
N THR A 74 -12.11 16.77 -5.38
CA THR A 74 -12.53 15.47 -5.91
C THR A 74 -11.70 14.29 -5.40
N VAL A 75 -10.43 14.53 -5.09
CA VAL A 75 -9.46 13.46 -4.76
C VAL A 75 -9.13 13.49 -3.27
N PRO A 76 -9.49 12.48 -2.47
CA PRO A 76 -9.17 12.46 -1.04
C PRO A 76 -7.66 12.34 -0.80
N VAL A 77 -7.18 13.10 0.20
CA VAL A 77 -5.79 13.06 0.66
C VAL A 77 -5.74 12.44 2.05
N PHE A 78 -4.85 11.46 2.20
CA PHE A 78 -4.63 10.73 3.45
C PHE A 78 -3.17 10.85 3.86
N LYS A 79 -2.92 11.33 5.08
CA LYS A 79 -1.60 11.28 5.70
C LYS A 79 -1.35 9.91 6.31
N LEU A 80 -0.20 9.32 5.99
CA LEU A 80 0.22 8.03 6.53
C LEU A 80 0.68 8.16 7.98
N VAL A 81 0.10 7.35 8.85
CA VAL A 81 0.50 7.18 10.25
C VAL A 81 1.35 5.92 10.41
N ASP A 82 0.95 4.81 9.77
CA ASP A 82 1.67 3.54 9.81
C ASP A 82 1.57 2.79 8.46
N GLY A 83 2.45 1.81 8.25
CA GLY A 83 2.57 1.05 6.99
C GLY A 83 3.44 1.72 5.92
N GLN A 84 4.19 2.75 6.31
CA GLN A 84 5.02 3.57 5.43
C GLN A 84 6.07 2.74 4.66
N GLN A 85 6.75 1.81 5.35
CA GLN A 85 7.81 0.99 4.73
C GLN A 85 7.25 0.14 3.59
N ARG A 86 6.19 -0.63 3.82
CA ARG A 86 5.51 -1.43 2.79
C ARG A 86 5.07 -0.59 1.60
N LEU A 87 4.40 0.55 1.87
CA LEU A 87 3.89 1.40 0.80
C LEU A 87 5.04 2.00 -0.04
N ILE A 88 6.12 2.45 0.61
CA ILE A 88 7.30 2.96 -0.08
C ILE A 88 7.93 1.85 -0.93
N THR A 89 8.13 0.64 -0.39
CA THR A 89 8.74 -0.47 -1.12
C THR A 89 7.98 -0.81 -2.41
N ILE A 90 6.65 -0.84 -2.36
CA ILE A 90 5.82 -1.14 -3.54
C ILE A 90 5.84 0.01 -4.57
N SER A 91 6.10 1.24 -4.13
CA SER A 91 6.14 2.41 -5.01
C SER A 91 7.43 2.60 -5.80
N LEU A 92 8.49 1.86 -5.45
CA LEU A 92 9.81 1.90 -6.08
C LEU A 92 9.88 0.91 -7.25
#